data_AF-A0A950KTD5-F1
#
_entry.id   AF-A0A950KTD5-F1
#
_cell.length_a   1.000
_cell.length_b   1.000
_cell.length_c   1.000
_cell.angle_alpha   90.00
_cell.angle_beta   90.00
_cell.angle_gamma   90.00
#
_symmetry.space_group_name_H-M   'P 1'
#
loop_
_entity.id
_entity.type
_entity.pdbx_description
1 polymer ?
#
loop_
_entity_poly.entity_id
_entity_poly.type
_entity_poly.pdbx_seq_one_letter_code
_entity_poly.pdbx_strand_id
1 'polypeptide(L)'
;MKAVFLPLSVLAGVVAGLLSKRLFALAWRLIDDGDAPSPKQRVEDHSKLAAALVLQGAISGAVRGGVDHASRHGFARLTGAWPGEEPS
;
A
#
# COMPACT_ATOMS: atom_id res chain seq x y z
N MET A 1 11.36 14.26 -16.74
CA MET A 1 11.24 14.15 -15.27
C MET A 1 10.72 12.79 -14.80
N LYS A 2 9.71 12.17 -15.45
CA LYS A 2 9.18 10.84 -15.09
C LYS A 2 10.23 9.72 -15.01
N ALA A 3 11.22 9.69 -15.91
CA ALA A 3 12.26 8.66 -15.94
C ALA A 3 13.22 8.69 -14.73
N VAL A 4 13.48 9.87 -14.15
CA VAL A 4 14.36 10.01 -12.96
C VAL A 4 13.61 9.65 -11.69
N PHE A 5 12.30 9.91 -11.64
CA PHE A 5 11.45 9.52 -10.51
C PHE A 5 11.10 8.03 -10.52
N LEU A 6 11.04 7.40 -11.69
CA LEU A 6 10.68 5.98 -11.86
C LEU A 6 11.42 5.00 -10.91
N PRO A 7 12.76 5.01 -10.79
CA PRO A 7 13.45 4.11 -9.86
C PRO A 7 13.06 4.34 -8.40
N LEU A 8 12.89 5.61 -8.00
CA LEU A 8 12.43 5.97 -6.66
C LEU A 8 11.00 5.47 -6.43
N SER A 9 10.12 5.62 -7.41
CA SER A 9 8.74 5.11 -7.34
C SER A 9 8.69 3.59 -7.20
N VAL A 10 9.57 2.86 -7.87
CA VAL A 10 9.65 1.40 -7.76
C VAL A 10 10.10 0.98 -6.36
N LEU A 11 11.18 1.58 -5.83
CA LEU A 11 11.62 1.32 -4.45
C LEU A 11 10.52 1.66 -3.44
N ALA A 12 9.89 2.82 -3.60
CA ALA A 12 8.76 3.25 -2.78
C ALA A 12 7.61 2.24 -2.83
N GLY A 13 7.31 1.69 -4.01
CA GLY A 13 6.30 0.64 -4.21
C GLY A 13 6.64 -0.66 -3.47
N VAL A 14 7.90 -1.09 -3.47
CA VAL A 14 8.35 -2.28 -2.72
C VAL A 14 8.22 -2.06 -1.22
N VAL A 15 8.69 -0.92 -0.72
CA VAL A 15 8.57 -0.54 0.70
C VAL A 15 7.11 -0.48 1.12
N ALA A 16 6.25 0.16 0.31
CA ALA A 16 4.82 0.22 0.54
C ALA A 16 4.21 -1.19 0.58
N GLY A 17 4.60 -2.09 -0.32
CA GLY A 17 4.12 -3.47 -0.34
C GLY A 17 4.48 -4.25 0.93
N LEU A 18 5.71 -4.12 1.41
CA LEU A 18 6.16 -4.77 2.65
C LEU A 18 5.42 -4.20 3.88
N LEU A 19 5.28 -2.87 3.94
CA LEU A 19 4.60 -2.20 5.05
C LEU A 19 3.11 -2.54 5.08
N SER A 20 2.46 -2.59 3.91
CA SER A 20 1.06 -2.97 3.77
C SER A 20 0.79 -4.37 4.34
N LYS A 21 1.65 -5.35 4.02
CA LYS A 21 1.53 -6.71 4.55
C LYS A 21 1.62 -6.76 6.08
N ARG A 22 2.56 -6.02 6.67
CA ARG A 22 2.73 -5.98 8.13
C ARG A 22 1.55 -5.32 8.82
N LEU A 23 1.10 -4.17 8.31
CA LEU A 23 -0.06 -3.46 8.87
C LEU A 23 -1.34 -4.26 8.72
N PHE A 24 -1.52 -4.95 7.59
CA PHE A 24 -2.64 -5.87 7.40
C PHE A 24 -2.63 -7.00 8.43
N ALA A 25 -1.50 -7.68 8.63
CA ALA A 25 -1.40 -8.75 9.63
C ALA A 25 -1.69 -8.24 11.05
N LEU A 26 -1.20 -7.05 11.42
CA LEU A 26 -1.48 -6.43 12.70
C LEU A 26 -2.96 -6.08 12.87
N ALA A 27 -3.58 -5.48 11.86
CA ALA A 27 -4.99 -5.11 11.90
C ALA A 27 -5.90 -6.35 11.92
N TRP A 28 -5.56 -7.38 11.16
CA TRP A 28 -6.33 -8.63 11.10
C TRP A 28 -6.32 -9.37 12.44
N ARG A 29 -5.18 -9.39 13.14
CA ARG A 29 -5.07 -10.00 14.48
C ARG A 29 -5.95 -9.35 15.54
N LEU A 30 -6.46 -8.14 15.30
CA LEU A 30 -7.44 -7.50 16.19
C LEU A 30 -8.87 -7.98 15.94
N ILE A 31 -9.12 -8.58 14.77
CA ILE A 31 -10.43 -9.06 14.33
C ILE A 31 -10.53 -10.57 14.53
N ASP A 32 -9.44 -11.30 14.27
CA ASP A 32 -9.41 -12.75 14.31
C ASP A 32 -8.03 -13.26 14.77
N ASP A 33 -8.02 -14.29 15.62
CA ASP A 33 -6.78 -14.90 16.12
C ASP A 33 -6.08 -15.80 15.07
N GLY A 34 -6.78 -16.16 14.00
CA GLY A 34 -6.26 -16.99 12.91
C GLY A 34 -5.67 -16.19 11.74
N ASP A 35 -4.97 -16.90 10.86
CA ASP A 35 -4.48 -16.30 9.61
C ASP A 35 -5.64 -15.80 8.75
N ALA A 36 -5.43 -14.66 8.10
CA ALA A 36 -6.43 -14.10 7.21
C ALA A 36 -6.71 -15.05 6.04
N PRO A 37 -8.00 -15.32 5.72
CA PRO A 37 -8.36 -16.18 4.62
C PRO A 37 -7.81 -15.61 3.31
N SER A 38 -7.19 -16.49 2.51
CA SER A 38 -6.65 -16.12 1.21
C SER A 38 -7.63 -16.53 0.11
N PRO A 39 -7.83 -15.71 -0.94
CA PRO A 39 -8.62 -16.10 -2.11
C PRO A 39 -7.99 -17.28 -2.89
N LYS A 40 -6.74 -17.63 -2.60
CA LYS A 40 -6.06 -18.81 -3.17
C LYS A 40 -6.39 -20.11 -2.43
N GLN A 41 -6.98 -20.03 -1.24
CA GLN A 41 -7.37 -21.18 -0.44
C GLN A 41 -8.84 -21.50 -0.71
N ARG A 42 -9.23 -22.76 -0.47
CA ARG A 42 -10.64 -23.13 -0.43
C ARG A 42 -11.21 -22.58 0.87
N VAL A 43 -12.04 -21.53 0.79
CA VAL A 43 -12.64 -20.87 1.95
C VAL A 43 -14.13 -21.21 1.98
N GLU A 44 -14.62 -21.74 3.10
CA GLU A 44 -16.05 -22.02 3.28
C GLU A 44 -16.82 -20.74 3.66
N ASP A 45 -16.20 -19.89 4.48
CA ASP A 45 -16.75 -18.59 4.89
C ASP A 45 -16.35 -17.46 3.93
N HIS A 46 -17.25 -17.18 2.99
CA HIS A 46 -17.09 -16.13 1.98
C HIS A 46 -17.19 -14.72 2.57
N SER A 47 -17.88 -14.56 3.71
CA SER A 47 -18.04 -13.26 4.38
C SER A 47 -16.74 -12.83 5.06
N LYS A 48 -16.07 -13.77 5.74
CA LYS A 48 -14.76 -13.56 6.35
C LYS A 48 -13.69 -13.28 5.29
N LEU A 49 -13.74 -13.97 4.15
CA LEU A 49 -12.87 -13.67 3.00
C LEU A 49 -13.10 -12.25 2.47
N ALA A 50 -14.35 -11.84 2.27
CA ALA A 50 -14.66 -10.49 1.81
C ALA A 50 -14.13 -9.41 2.77
N ALA A 51 -14.31 -9.60 4.08
CA ALA A 51 -13.79 -8.68 5.10
C ALA A 51 -12.26 -8.58 5.06
N ALA A 52 -11.56 -9.71 4.96
CA ALA A 52 -10.11 -9.75 4.84
C ALA A 52 -9.61 -9.00 3.59
N LEU A 53 -10.25 -9.23 2.44
CA LEU A 53 -9.90 -8.59 1.17
C LEU A 53 -10.13 -7.07 1.21
N VAL A 54 -11.24 -6.62 1.79
CA VAL A 54 -11.54 -5.19 1.94
C VAL A 54 -10.50 -4.53 2.85
N LEU A 55 -10.20 -5.14 4.00
CA LEU A 55 -9.20 -4.60 4.93
C LEU A 55 -7.82 -4.53 4.28
N GLN A 56 -7.40 -5.59 3.58
CA GLN A 56 -6.13 -5.62 2.86
C GLN A 56 -6.06 -4.54 1.79
N GLY A 57 -7.14 -4.34 1.04
CA GLY A 57 -7.26 -3.31 0.00
C GLY A 57 -7.17 -1.90 0.60
N ALA A 58 -7.92 -1.63 1.67
CA ALA A 58 -7.92 -0.34 2.36
C ALA A 58 -6.53 0.03 2.89
N ILE A 59 -5.88 -0.90 3.60
CA ILE A 59 -4.53 -0.69 4.14
C ILE A 59 -3.51 -0.49 3.02
N SER A 60 -3.55 -1.33 1.99
CA SER A 60 -2.61 -1.22 0.87
C SER A 60 -2.78 0.09 0.11
N GLY A 61 -4.01 0.54 -0.09
CA GLY A 61 -4.31 1.83 -0.72
C GLY A 61 -3.78 3.00 0.10
N ALA A 62 -4.08 3.02 1.40
CA ALA A 62 -3.62 4.08 2.30
C ALA A 62 -2.10 4.16 2.38
N VAL A 63 -1.42 3.01 2.53
CA VAL A 63 0.04 2.96 2.60
C VAL A 63 0.68 3.39 1.29
N ARG A 64 0.21 2.90 0.15
CA ARG A 64 0.74 3.30 -1.17
C ARG A 64 0.54 4.78 -1.42
N GLY A 65 -0.65 5.32 -1.14
CA GLY A 65 -0.93 6.75 -1.29
C GLY A 65 -0.04 7.62 -0.41
N GLY A 66 0.12 7.24 0.86
CA GLY A 66 1.00 7.96 1.79
C GLY A 66 2.47 7.91 1.38
N VAL A 67 2.97 6.73 0.98
CA VAL A 67 4.35 6.56 0.53
C VAL A 67 4.62 7.28 -0.79
N ASP A 68 3.69 7.25 -1.75
CA ASP A 68 3.80 8.00 -3.00
C ASP A 68 3.88 9.51 -2.71
N HIS A 69 2.96 10.03 -1.90
CA HIS A 69 2.93 11.44 -1.54
C HIS A 69 4.21 11.90 -0.82
N ALA A 70 4.72 11.09 0.11
CA ALA A 70 5.98 11.34 0.80
C ALA A 70 7.18 11.31 -0.17
N SER A 71 7.18 10.36 -1.12
CA SER A 71 8.24 10.24 -2.13
C SER A 71 8.29 11.44 -3.07
N ARG A 72 7.12 11.96 -3.48
CA ARG A 72 7.04 13.19 -4.29
C ARG A 72 7.57 14.41 -3.54
N HIS A 73 7.20 14.56 -2.27
CA HIS A 73 7.74 15.61 -1.41
C HIS A 73 9.26 15.49 -1.22
N GLY A 74 9.77 14.29 -0.98
CA GLY A 74 11.21 14.05 -0.84
C GLY A 74 11.96 14.40 -2.13
N PHE A 75 11.45 13.98 -3.29
CA PHE A 75 12.03 14.31 -4.58
C PHE A 75 12.01 15.83 -4.85
N ALA A 76 10.89 16.50 -4.56
CA ALA A 76 10.77 17.95 -4.73
C ALA A 76 11.74 18.72 -3.83
N ARG A 77 11.96 18.27 -2.59
CA ARG A 77 12.97 18.86 -1.68
C ARG A 77 14.40 18.68 -2.19
N LEU A 78 14.71 17.55 -2.80
CA LEU A 78 16.06 17.23 -3.28
C LEU A 78 16.38 17.88 -4.63
N THR A 79 15.39 18.01 -5.50
CA THR A 79 15.60 18.43 -6.90
C THR A 79 15.01 19.80 -7.22
N GLY A 80 14.18 20.37 -6.34
CA GLY A 80 13.43 21.59 -6.58
C GLY A 80 12.25 21.44 -7.56
N ALA A 81 12.07 20.26 -8.17
CA ALA A 81 11.04 20.01 -9.17
C ALA A 81 9.96 19.07 -8.61
N TRP A 82 8.69 19.41 -8.82
CA TRP A 82 7.56 18.57 -8.42
C TRP A 82 7.36 17.41 -9.42
N PRO A 83 7.39 16.14 -8.97
CA PRO A 83 7.10 15.00 -9.83
C PRO A 83 5.59 14.70 -9.81
N GLY A 84 4.82 15.41 -10.63
CA GLY A 84 3.38 15.19 -10.74
C GLY A 84 2.66 16.21 -11.61
N GLU A 85 1.35 16.02 -11.75
CA GLU A 85 0.44 17.02 -12.34
C GLU A 85 0.13 18.07 -11.27
N GLU A 86 0.23 19.34 -11.64
CA GLU A 86 -0.26 20.44 -10.80
C GLU A 86 -1.80 20.49 -10.90
N PRO A 87 -2.52 20.74 -9.79
CA PRO A 87 -3.96 20.89 -9.86
C PRO A 87 -4.30 22.12 -10.73
N SER A 88 -5.08 21.89 -11.79
CA SER A 88 -5.66 22.91 -12.66
C SER A 88 -6.84 23.61 -12.02
#